data_AF-A0A0W0RTU9-F1
#
_entry.id   AF-A0A0W0RTU9-F1
#
_cell.length_a   1.000
_cell.length_b   1.000
_cell.length_c   1.000
_cell.angle_alpha   90.00
_cell.angle_beta   90.00
_cell.angle_gamma   90.00
#
_symmetry.space_group_name_H-M   'P 1'
#
loop_
_entity.id
_entity.type
_entity.pdbx_description
1 polymer ?
#
loop_
_entity_poly.entity_id
_entity_poly.type
_entity_poly.pdbx_seq_one_letter_code
_entity_poly.pdbx_strand_id
1 'polypeptide(L)'
;MSYRDFSSFHNIKLLFGNPKEGLNYGYTCTPNFQPVQNSSFDGDFFLLFRRSEYAAQVELACSKIFKGLMGYGPELEIIKENNEFYIASRRIKNFREGCPDLKEQSQFQDIKGLAGMFIICYFLCETDMHSGNFGLQDTGKEKRTFRIDMAESLDYEMLRTTLTLSSLQKIPYIVEQHYHGVDENSLPQNYVSSESFQNEKIAMIKLIANTPFSFFEDIIRTTITSDLYTHQQIMFDKCLALVEDEEEITSMKNAFSKIEANECDIESLIKLLKNRHEQWQLLALEKNLDQDFSLANPSLFMKELNLYHGNTSESEGEEELSYSDQGISLNNSYSGIGFFPSPKNDGNEDNQSKTNDFTPIEYIN
;
A
#
# COMPACT_ATOMS: atom_id res chain seq x y z
N MET A 1 9.39 0.76 -23.91
CA MET A 1 7.97 0.32 -23.89
C MET A 1 7.11 1.45 -24.42
N SER A 2 6.06 1.21 -25.20
CA SER A 2 5.14 2.28 -25.64
C SER A 2 3.92 2.33 -24.71
N TYR A 3 3.75 3.42 -23.97
CA TYR A 3 2.60 3.64 -23.10
C TYR A 3 1.45 4.27 -23.87
N ARG A 4 0.22 4.02 -23.42
CA ARG A 4 -0.95 4.80 -23.85
C ARG A 4 -0.91 6.19 -23.23
N ASP A 5 -1.70 7.09 -23.78
CA ASP A 5 -1.87 8.46 -23.30
C ASP A 5 -3.35 8.73 -22.95
N PHE A 6 -3.67 9.96 -22.57
CA PHE A 6 -5.04 10.32 -22.17
C PHE A 6 -6.05 10.22 -23.32
N SER A 7 -5.61 10.23 -24.59
CA SER A 7 -6.49 10.06 -25.75
C SER A 7 -7.14 8.67 -25.81
N SER A 8 -6.59 7.70 -25.07
CA SER A 8 -7.18 6.37 -24.91
C SER A 8 -8.41 6.34 -23.99
N PHE A 9 -8.76 7.48 -23.37
CA PHE A 9 -9.87 7.62 -22.43
C PHE A 9 -10.75 8.82 -22.77
N HIS A 10 -11.96 8.83 -22.20
CA HIS A 10 -12.89 9.94 -22.22
C HIS A 10 -13.48 10.16 -20.82
N ASN A 11 -14.24 11.25 -20.64
CA ASN A 11 -14.84 11.62 -19.36
C ASN A 11 -13.83 11.71 -18.20
N ILE A 12 -12.60 12.16 -18.49
CA ILE A 12 -11.54 12.29 -17.48
C ILE A 12 -11.94 13.39 -16.48
N LYS A 13 -12.16 13.01 -15.23
CA LYS A 13 -12.58 13.91 -14.14
C LYS A 13 -11.65 13.77 -12.95
N LEU A 14 -11.16 14.90 -12.43
CA LEU A 14 -10.33 14.91 -11.23
C LEU A 14 -11.14 14.33 -10.06
N LEU A 15 -10.57 13.33 -9.40
CA LEU A 15 -11.19 12.67 -8.25
C LEU A 15 -10.65 13.25 -6.94
N PHE A 16 -9.34 13.43 -6.84
CA PHE A 16 -8.66 13.94 -5.66
C PHE A 16 -7.34 14.64 -6.00
N GLY A 17 -6.82 15.38 -5.02
CA GLY A 17 -5.55 16.09 -5.12
C GLY A 17 -5.62 17.30 -6.04
N ASN A 18 -4.44 17.85 -6.34
CA ASN A 18 -4.30 19.03 -7.19
C ASN A 18 -3.14 18.83 -8.17
N PRO A 19 -3.41 18.76 -9.49
CA PRO A 19 -2.35 18.60 -10.49
C PRO A 19 -1.29 19.70 -10.45
N LYS A 20 -1.64 20.90 -9.95
CA LYS A 20 -0.69 22.01 -9.82
C LYS A 20 0.34 21.82 -8.71
N GLU A 21 -0.02 21.08 -7.66
CA GLU A 21 0.89 20.77 -6.55
C GLU A 21 1.84 19.64 -6.92
N GLY A 22 1.43 18.72 -7.81
CA GLY A 22 2.32 17.73 -8.42
C GLY A 22 2.90 16.69 -7.45
N LEU A 23 2.25 16.49 -6.29
CA LEU A 23 2.67 15.56 -5.23
C LEU A 23 1.83 14.28 -5.18
N ASN A 24 0.51 14.40 -5.26
CA ASN A 24 -0.43 13.29 -5.34
C ASN A 24 -1.78 13.76 -5.89
N TYR A 25 -2.30 13.10 -6.93
CA TYR A 25 -3.62 13.37 -7.50
C TYR A 25 -4.07 12.23 -8.40
N GLY A 26 -5.36 12.18 -8.72
CA GLY A 26 -5.88 11.15 -9.60
C GLY A 26 -7.20 11.52 -10.25
N TYR A 27 -7.51 10.82 -11.33
CA TYR A 27 -8.71 11.01 -12.13
C TYR A 27 -9.57 9.75 -12.15
N THR A 28 -10.84 9.90 -12.47
CA THR A 28 -11.69 8.83 -12.99
C THR A 28 -11.88 9.03 -14.49
N CYS A 29 -11.99 7.93 -15.24
CA CYS A 29 -12.23 7.99 -16.68
C CYS A 29 -12.91 6.71 -17.20
N THR A 30 -13.37 6.78 -18.44
CA THR A 30 -13.93 5.65 -19.19
C THR A 30 -13.05 5.40 -20.42
N PRO A 31 -12.74 4.14 -20.78
CA PRO A 31 -11.84 3.85 -21.90
C PRO A 31 -12.53 4.08 -23.26
N ASN A 32 -11.77 4.58 -24.25
CA ASN A 32 -12.18 4.64 -25.67
C ASN A 32 -12.02 3.29 -26.40
N PHE A 33 -11.64 2.24 -25.67
CA PHE A 33 -11.47 0.88 -26.16
C PHE A 33 -12.35 -0.06 -25.34
N GLN A 34 -12.66 -1.24 -25.88
CA GLN A 34 -13.41 -2.25 -25.16
C GLN A 34 -12.45 -3.05 -24.26
N PRO A 35 -12.57 -2.98 -22.92
CA PRO A 35 -11.73 -3.78 -22.02
C PRO A 35 -12.07 -5.26 -22.17
N VAL A 36 -11.10 -6.12 -21.84
CA VAL A 36 -11.33 -7.57 -21.75
C VAL A 36 -12.46 -7.83 -20.75
N GLN A 37 -13.39 -8.70 -21.12
CA GLN A 37 -14.50 -9.03 -20.22
C GLN A 37 -13.97 -9.78 -19.00
N ASN A 38 -14.24 -9.21 -17.82
CA ASN A 38 -13.92 -9.79 -16.54
C ASN A 38 -15.03 -9.43 -15.55
N SER A 39 -15.62 -10.44 -14.89
CA SER A 39 -16.75 -10.24 -13.98
C SER A 39 -16.39 -9.43 -12.73
N SER A 40 -15.11 -9.41 -12.34
CA SER A 40 -14.62 -8.71 -11.15
C SER A 40 -14.48 -7.20 -11.34
N PHE A 41 -14.55 -6.68 -12.57
CA PHE A 41 -14.25 -5.29 -12.85
C PHE A 41 -15.39 -4.56 -13.58
N ASP A 42 -15.49 -3.26 -13.34
CA ASP A 42 -16.39 -2.34 -14.03
C ASP A 42 -15.79 -1.84 -15.36
N GLY A 43 -16.48 -0.92 -16.05
CA GLY A 43 -15.97 -0.27 -17.25
C GLY A 43 -15.04 0.92 -16.96
N ASP A 44 -15.09 1.47 -15.75
CA ASP A 44 -14.37 2.68 -15.38
C ASP A 44 -12.95 2.41 -14.88
N PHE A 45 -12.10 3.42 -15.00
CA PHE A 45 -10.71 3.40 -14.59
C PHE A 45 -10.42 4.56 -13.63
N PHE A 46 -9.48 4.33 -12.73
CA PHE A 46 -8.78 5.36 -11.98
C PHE A 46 -7.43 5.61 -12.66
N LEU A 47 -7.09 6.87 -12.94
CA LEU A 47 -5.77 7.27 -13.39
C LEU A 47 -5.04 7.90 -12.19
N LEU A 48 -4.15 7.14 -11.56
CA LEU A 48 -3.42 7.56 -10.36
C LEU A 48 -2.07 8.12 -10.78
N PHE A 49 -1.79 9.38 -10.43
CA PHE A 49 -0.49 9.98 -10.74
C PHE A 49 0.62 9.24 -10.00
N ARG A 50 1.70 8.95 -10.73
CA ARG A 50 2.93 8.38 -10.20
C ARG A 50 4.06 9.34 -10.47
N ARG A 51 4.74 9.71 -9.39
CA ARG A 51 5.70 10.81 -9.33
C ARG A 51 6.89 10.63 -10.28
N SER A 52 7.13 9.40 -10.76
CA SER A 52 8.06 9.07 -11.84
C SER A 52 7.63 7.82 -12.63
N GLU A 53 8.32 7.56 -13.75
CA GLU A 53 8.20 6.30 -14.50
C GLU A 53 8.49 5.08 -13.63
N TYR A 54 9.56 5.12 -12.84
CA TYR A 54 9.99 4.05 -11.94
C TYR A 54 8.88 3.63 -10.98
N ALA A 55 8.24 4.59 -10.29
CA ALA A 55 7.16 4.29 -9.35
C ALA A 55 5.97 3.61 -10.03
N ALA A 56 5.60 4.05 -11.24
CA ALA A 56 4.56 3.38 -12.03
C ALA A 56 4.97 1.97 -12.45
N GLN A 57 6.24 1.78 -12.84
CA GLN A 57 6.77 0.48 -13.23
C GLN A 57 6.85 -0.51 -12.05
N VAL A 58 7.23 -0.03 -10.86
CA VAL A 58 7.22 -0.82 -9.62
C VAL A 58 5.82 -1.30 -9.31
N GLU A 59 4.82 -0.42 -9.28
CA GLU A 59 3.43 -0.82 -9.00
C GLU A 59 2.92 -1.83 -10.03
N LEU A 60 3.19 -1.62 -11.32
CA LEU A 60 2.80 -2.56 -12.36
C LEU A 60 3.52 -3.92 -12.17
N ALA A 61 4.81 -3.93 -11.84
CA ALA A 61 5.57 -5.17 -11.62
C ALA A 61 5.03 -5.93 -10.40
N CYS A 62 4.81 -5.25 -9.28
CA CYS A 62 4.27 -5.82 -8.06
C CYS A 62 2.85 -6.34 -8.24
N SER A 63 2.00 -5.62 -8.99
CA SER A 63 0.64 -6.10 -9.31
C SER A 63 0.66 -7.38 -10.16
N LYS A 64 1.61 -7.54 -11.09
CA LYS A 64 1.81 -8.76 -11.88
C LYS A 64 2.29 -9.91 -11.00
N ILE A 65 3.22 -9.66 -10.07
CA ILE A 65 3.68 -10.67 -9.11
C ILE A 65 2.51 -11.11 -8.22
N PHE A 66 1.79 -10.16 -7.62
CA PHE A 66 0.59 -10.42 -6.83
C PHE A 66 -0.41 -11.28 -7.61
N LYS A 67 -0.73 -10.88 -8.85
CA LYS A 67 -1.67 -11.61 -9.72
C LYS A 67 -1.20 -13.03 -10.03
N GLY A 68 0.09 -13.23 -10.27
CA GLY A 68 0.65 -14.56 -10.54
C GLY A 68 0.62 -15.48 -9.32
N LEU A 69 0.86 -14.94 -8.11
CA LEU A 69 0.82 -15.72 -6.87
C LEU A 69 -0.62 -16.00 -6.41
N MET A 70 -1.51 -15.02 -6.48
CA MET A 70 -2.90 -15.14 -6.02
C MET A 70 -3.81 -15.81 -7.06
N GLY A 71 -3.39 -15.87 -8.32
CA GLY A 71 -4.21 -16.30 -9.46
C GLY A 71 -5.22 -15.24 -9.94
N TYR A 72 -5.30 -14.11 -9.24
CA TYR A 72 -6.10 -12.94 -9.58
C TYR A 72 -5.44 -11.69 -9.00
N GLY A 73 -5.76 -10.52 -9.52
CA GLY A 73 -5.17 -9.26 -9.04
C GLY A 73 -5.74 -8.07 -9.79
N PRO A 74 -5.33 -6.85 -9.42
CA PRO A 74 -5.81 -5.65 -10.09
C PRO A 74 -5.44 -5.65 -11.59
N GLU A 75 -6.25 -4.98 -12.40
CA GLU A 75 -6.00 -4.78 -13.82
C GLU A 75 -5.40 -3.39 -14.02
N LEU A 76 -4.07 -3.34 -14.18
CA LEU A 76 -3.28 -2.11 -14.27
C LEU A 76 -2.58 -1.98 -15.63
N GLU A 77 -2.48 -0.74 -16.12
CA GLU A 77 -1.57 -0.35 -17.21
C GLU A 77 -0.93 1.02 -16.93
N ILE A 78 0.26 1.27 -17.49
CA ILE A 78 0.93 2.57 -17.36
C ILE A 78 0.45 3.49 -18.49
N ILE A 79 0.07 4.70 -18.10
CA ILE A 79 -0.29 5.80 -18.99
C ILE A 79 0.78 6.88 -18.88
N LYS A 80 1.18 7.46 -20.02
CA LYS A 80 2.10 8.59 -20.08
C LYS A 80 1.43 9.76 -20.76
N GLU A 81 1.37 10.90 -20.09
CA GLU A 81 0.75 12.13 -20.58
C GLU A 81 1.67 13.30 -20.25
N ASN A 82 2.08 14.12 -21.22
CA ASN A 82 2.94 15.30 -20.98
C ASN A 82 4.20 15.05 -20.10
N ASN A 83 4.86 13.91 -20.27
CA ASN A 83 5.99 13.43 -19.45
C ASN A 83 5.68 13.08 -17.99
N GLU A 84 4.40 13.06 -17.62
CA GLU A 84 3.90 12.49 -16.38
C GLU A 84 3.51 11.03 -16.59
N PHE A 85 3.58 10.26 -15.50
CA PHE A 85 3.28 8.84 -15.50
C PHE A 85 2.10 8.58 -14.57
N TYR A 86 1.23 7.69 -14.99
CA TYR A 86 0.05 7.31 -14.24
C TYR A 86 -0.14 5.80 -14.28
N ILE A 87 -0.75 5.27 -13.24
CA ILE A 87 -1.33 3.94 -13.26
C ILE A 87 -2.81 4.06 -13.59
N ALA A 88 -3.22 3.50 -14.72
CA ALA A 88 -4.62 3.24 -15.03
C ALA A 88 -5.04 1.94 -14.36
N SER A 89 -5.75 2.05 -13.24
CA SER A 89 -6.31 0.94 -12.48
C SER A 89 -7.78 0.77 -12.79
N ARG A 90 -8.17 -0.40 -13.30
CA ARG A 90 -9.58 -0.69 -13.56
C ARG A 90 -10.35 -0.85 -12.26
N ARG A 91 -11.52 -0.21 -12.17
CA ARG A 91 -12.36 -0.26 -10.97
C ARG A 91 -12.82 -1.68 -10.66
N ILE A 92 -12.54 -2.14 -9.44
CA ILE A 92 -13.01 -3.42 -8.89
C ILE A 92 -14.46 -3.25 -8.42
N LYS A 93 -15.35 -4.15 -8.86
CA LYS A 93 -16.76 -4.16 -8.45
C LYS A 93 -16.92 -4.48 -6.97
N ASN A 94 -17.86 -3.81 -6.30
CA ASN A 94 -18.23 -4.06 -4.90
C ASN A 94 -17.01 -4.12 -3.96
N PHE A 95 -16.01 -3.28 -4.21
CA PHE A 95 -14.78 -3.24 -3.45
C PHE A 95 -14.92 -2.30 -2.24
N ARG A 96 -14.42 -2.73 -1.09
CA ARG A 96 -14.31 -1.93 0.14
C ARG A 96 -12.88 -2.02 0.68
N GLU A 97 -12.29 -0.86 0.97
CA GLU A 97 -10.96 -0.74 1.56
C GLU A 97 -10.86 -1.36 2.96
N GLY A 98 -9.65 -1.79 3.27
CA GLY A 98 -9.22 -2.20 4.60
C GLY A 98 -9.60 -3.62 4.98
N CYS A 99 -9.40 -3.92 6.26
CA CYS A 99 -9.80 -5.19 6.85
C CYS A 99 -11.33 -5.35 6.83
N PRO A 100 -11.83 -6.59 6.74
CA PRO A 100 -13.26 -6.85 6.81
C PRO A 100 -13.80 -6.54 8.21
N ASP A 101 -15.04 -6.08 8.28
CA ASP A 101 -15.80 -5.96 9.52
C ASP A 101 -16.21 -7.37 9.98
N LEU A 102 -15.48 -7.91 10.96
CA LEU A 102 -15.56 -9.29 11.43
C LEU A 102 -16.48 -9.40 12.64
N LYS A 103 -17.81 -9.33 12.39
CA LYS A 103 -18.82 -9.36 13.46
C LYS A 103 -19.08 -10.76 14.00
N GLU A 104 -18.92 -11.79 13.16
CA GLU A 104 -19.26 -13.18 13.50
C GLU A 104 -18.20 -14.17 12.98
N GLN A 105 -17.92 -15.22 13.75
CA GLN A 105 -16.94 -16.26 13.37
C GLN A 105 -17.32 -17.03 12.10
N SER A 106 -18.61 -17.16 11.80
CA SER A 106 -19.12 -17.78 10.58
C SER A 106 -18.57 -17.12 9.31
N GLN A 107 -18.29 -15.82 9.36
CA GLN A 107 -17.81 -15.02 8.24
C GLN A 107 -16.34 -15.28 7.91
N PHE A 108 -15.60 -15.97 8.79
CA PHE A 108 -14.16 -16.18 8.64
C PHE A 108 -13.82 -17.02 7.41
N GLN A 109 -14.66 -18.00 7.09
CA GLN A 109 -14.41 -18.94 5.98
C GLN A 109 -14.63 -18.31 4.61
N ASP A 110 -15.42 -17.24 4.55
CA ASP A 110 -15.82 -16.57 3.31
C ASP A 110 -14.80 -15.53 2.84
N ILE A 111 -13.77 -15.24 3.65
CA ILE A 111 -12.70 -14.31 3.29
C ILE A 111 -11.55 -15.09 2.65
N LYS A 112 -11.15 -14.68 1.44
CA LYS A 112 -10.08 -15.30 0.65
C LYS A 112 -9.00 -14.30 0.30
N GLY A 113 -7.75 -14.66 0.54
CA GLY A 113 -6.57 -13.94 0.12
C GLY A 113 -6.07 -12.89 1.10
N LEU A 114 -6.68 -12.70 2.27
CA LEU A 114 -6.25 -11.67 3.21
C LEU A 114 -4.91 -12.00 3.88
N ALA A 115 -4.70 -13.25 4.30
CA ALA A 115 -3.40 -13.68 4.82
C ALA A 115 -2.36 -13.71 3.69
N GLY A 116 -2.76 -14.19 2.51
CA GLY A 116 -1.92 -14.20 1.32
C GLY A 116 -1.43 -12.80 0.94
N MET A 117 -2.30 -11.80 1.00
CA MET A 117 -1.96 -10.40 0.73
C MET A 117 -0.88 -9.88 1.67
N PHE A 118 -1.03 -10.03 3.00
CA PHE A 118 0.00 -9.60 3.96
C PHE A 118 1.34 -10.30 3.73
N ILE A 119 1.31 -11.60 3.41
CA ILE A 119 2.52 -12.37 3.10
C ILE A 119 3.20 -11.85 1.83
N ILE A 120 2.44 -11.57 0.77
CA ILE A 120 2.99 -11.03 -0.48
C ILE A 120 3.55 -9.63 -0.27
N CYS A 121 2.83 -8.75 0.42
CA CYS A 121 3.31 -7.39 0.73
C CYS A 121 4.61 -7.41 1.52
N TYR A 122 4.73 -8.30 2.51
CA TYR A 122 5.96 -8.43 3.28
C TYR A 122 7.11 -9.08 2.49
N PHE A 123 6.81 -9.99 1.55
CA PHE A 123 7.83 -10.53 0.62
C PHE A 123 8.36 -9.45 -0.32
N LEU A 124 7.44 -8.63 -0.87
CA LEU A 124 7.74 -7.54 -1.80
C LEU A 124 8.26 -6.28 -1.10
N CYS A 125 8.40 -6.28 0.22
CA CYS A 125 8.88 -5.14 0.99
C CYS A 125 8.05 -3.87 0.72
N GLU A 126 6.73 -4.00 0.78
CA GLU A 126 5.77 -2.90 0.64
C GLU A 126 5.70 -2.09 1.94
N THR A 127 6.15 -0.83 1.90
CA THR A 127 6.35 -0.01 3.11
C THR A 127 5.15 0.88 3.44
N ASP A 128 4.23 1.11 2.50
CA ASP A 128 3.03 1.92 2.70
C ASP A 128 1.80 1.05 2.97
N MET A 129 1.87 0.24 4.02
CA MET A 129 0.79 -0.68 4.40
C MET A 129 -0.24 0.01 5.30
N HIS A 130 -1.30 0.55 4.69
CA HIS A 130 -2.46 1.08 5.42
C HIS A 130 -3.79 0.61 4.83
N SER A 131 -4.89 0.88 5.54
CA SER A 131 -6.23 0.37 5.19
C SER A 131 -6.74 0.85 3.83
N GLY A 132 -6.30 2.01 3.35
CA GLY A 132 -6.66 2.53 2.03
C GLY A 132 -6.01 1.78 0.86
N ASN A 133 -5.03 0.94 1.16
CA ASN A 133 -4.08 0.40 0.20
C ASN A 133 -4.38 -1.07 -0.17
N PHE A 134 -5.32 -1.70 0.54
CA PHE A 134 -5.89 -3.01 0.20
C PHE A 134 -7.38 -3.03 0.53
N GLY A 135 -8.07 -4.10 0.17
CA GLY A 135 -9.47 -4.26 0.52
C GLY A 135 -10.09 -5.53 -0.03
N LEU A 136 -11.40 -5.66 0.12
CA LEU A 136 -12.16 -6.84 -0.27
C LEU A 136 -13.24 -6.52 -1.31
N GLN A 137 -13.28 -7.32 -2.35
CA GLN A 137 -14.40 -7.41 -3.28
C GLN A 137 -15.45 -8.38 -2.75
N ASP A 138 -16.70 -7.92 -2.65
CA ASP A 138 -17.85 -8.80 -2.41
C ASP A 138 -18.38 -9.40 -3.72
N THR A 139 -18.27 -10.72 -3.83
CA THR A 139 -18.76 -11.49 -4.99
C THR A 139 -20.17 -12.06 -4.78
N GLY A 140 -20.78 -11.82 -3.62
CA GLY A 140 -22.04 -12.42 -3.16
C GLY A 140 -21.90 -13.84 -2.60
N LYS A 141 -20.76 -14.51 -2.83
CA LYS A 141 -20.43 -15.84 -2.27
C LYS A 141 -19.26 -15.78 -1.29
N GLU A 142 -18.25 -15.01 -1.65
CA GLU A 142 -17.02 -14.83 -0.88
C GLU A 142 -16.56 -13.37 -0.96
N LYS A 143 -15.73 -12.98 -0.01
CA LYS A 143 -14.99 -11.71 -0.01
C LYS A 143 -13.55 -11.97 -0.43
N ARG A 144 -13.15 -11.37 -1.54
CA ARG A 144 -11.84 -11.61 -2.17
C ARG A 144 -10.92 -10.42 -2.00
N THR A 145 -9.73 -10.64 -1.45
CA THR A 145 -8.78 -9.56 -1.12
C THR A 145 -7.97 -9.10 -2.32
N PHE A 146 -7.87 -7.79 -2.53
CA PHE A 146 -6.93 -7.18 -3.48
C PHE A 146 -5.96 -6.26 -2.74
N ARG A 147 -4.69 -6.26 -3.15
CA ARG A 147 -3.77 -5.14 -2.91
C ARG A 147 -3.86 -4.19 -4.11
N ILE A 148 -4.05 -2.91 -3.85
CA ILE A 148 -3.96 -1.81 -4.82
C ILE A 148 -2.73 -0.96 -4.46
N ASP A 149 -2.37 0.08 -5.20
CA ASP A 149 -1.31 1.05 -4.86
C ASP A 149 -0.03 0.45 -4.21
N MET A 150 0.77 -0.23 -5.03
CA MET A 150 2.02 -0.87 -4.62
C MET A 150 3.26 -0.09 -5.10
N ALA A 151 3.16 1.24 -5.16
CA ALA A 151 4.24 2.08 -5.68
C ALA A 151 5.45 2.16 -4.74
N GLU A 152 5.25 1.93 -3.43
CA GLU A 152 6.28 1.95 -2.38
C GLU A 152 6.76 0.52 -2.00
N SER A 153 6.51 -0.45 -2.90
CA SER A 153 7.08 -1.81 -2.86
C SER A 153 8.51 -1.83 -3.37
N LEU A 154 9.17 -2.97 -3.13
CA LEU A 154 10.56 -3.22 -3.53
C LEU A 154 11.51 -2.20 -2.90
N ASP A 155 11.20 -1.78 -1.68
CA ASP A 155 12.03 -0.85 -0.93
C ASP A 155 13.42 -1.45 -0.69
N TYR A 156 14.46 -0.73 -1.13
CA TYR A 156 15.83 -1.22 -1.11
C TYR A 156 16.35 -1.38 0.33
N GLU A 157 15.97 -0.49 1.24
CA GLU A 157 16.42 -0.57 2.63
C GLU A 157 15.83 -1.80 3.31
N MET A 158 14.53 -2.02 3.17
CA MET A 158 13.87 -3.21 3.69
C MET A 158 14.39 -4.49 3.03
N LEU A 159 14.65 -4.50 1.71
CA LEU A 159 15.22 -5.65 1.01
C LEU A 159 16.64 -6.01 1.47
N ARG A 160 17.41 -5.04 1.98
CA ARG A 160 18.73 -5.28 2.58
C ARG A 160 18.65 -5.91 3.98
N THR A 161 17.50 -5.84 4.64
CA THR A 161 17.32 -6.43 5.97
C THR A 161 17.30 -7.96 5.90
N THR A 162 17.81 -8.61 6.95
CA THR A 162 17.76 -10.07 7.07
C THR A 162 16.37 -10.49 7.53
N LEU A 163 15.71 -11.35 6.74
CA LEU A 163 14.47 -12.00 7.13
C LEU A 163 14.69 -12.94 8.31
N THR A 164 13.82 -12.85 9.32
CA THR A 164 13.82 -13.79 10.45
C THR A 164 12.56 -14.65 10.45
N LEU A 165 12.65 -15.83 11.08
CA LEU A 165 11.48 -16.67 11.32
C LEU A 165 10.41 -15.92 12.15
N SER A 166 10.85 -15.16 13.17
CA SER A 166 9.95 -14.37 14.02
C SER A 166 9.13 -13.35 13.22
N SER A 167 9.73 -12.73 12.20
CA SER A 167 9.03 -11.81 11.31
C SER A 167 7.84 -12.53 10.62
N LEU A 168 8.08 -13.71 10.02
CA LEU A 168 7.01 -14.49 9.37
C LEU A 168 5.94 -14.95 10.37
N GLN A 169 6.34 -15.34 11.57
CA GLN A 169 5.42 -15.78 12.63
C GLN A 169 4.51 -14.64 13.09
N LYS A 170 5.01 -13.40 13.15
CA LYS A 170 4.27 -12.22 13.63
C LYS A 170 3.28 -11.64 12.63
N ILE A 171 3.46 -11.83 11.32
CA ILE A 171 2.48 -11.35 10.32
C ILE A 171 1.08 -11.88 10.66
N PRO A 172 0.03 -11.03 10.75
CA PRO A 172 -0.01 -9.64 10.30
C PRO A 172 0.31 -8.58 11.38
N TYR A 173 0.60 -8.97 12.62
CA TYR A 173 0.92 -8.09 13.75
C TYR A 173 2.37 -7.63 13.82
N ILE A 174 3.11 -7.68 12.71
CA ILE A 174 4.53 -7.36 12.68
C ILE A 174 4.78 -5.85 12.69
N VAL A 175 5.84 -5.44 13.37
CA VAL A 175 6.41 -4.09 13.30
C VAL A 175 7.92 -4.20 13.10
N GLU A 176 8.44 -3.51 12.09
CA GLU A 176 9.85 -3.37 11.73
C GLU A 176 10.09 -1.92 11.25
N GLN A 177 11.33 -1.46 11.21
CA GLN A 177 11.69 -0.06 10.91
C GLN A 177 11.04 0.53 9.64
N HIS A 178 10.87 -0.29 8.61
CA HIS A 178 10.31 0.11 7.31
C HIS A 178 8.96 -0.55 7.00
N TYR A 179 8.41 -1.33 7.93
CA TYR A 179 7.18 -2.09 7.69
C TYR A 179 6.36 -2.22 8.97
N HIS A 180 5.11 -1.83 8.91
CA HIS A 180 4.14 -2.11 9.96
C HIS A 180 2.91 -2.80 9.36
N GLY A 181 2.50 -3.89 9.98
CA GLY A 181 1.27 -4.57 9.63
C GLY A 181 0.05 -3.91 10.26
N VAL A 182 -0.82 -4.72 10.85
CA VAL A 182 -2.03 -4.24 11.53
C VAL A 182 -2.07 -4.78 12.96
N ASP A 183 -2.86 -4.15 13.84
CA ASP A 183 -3.08 -4.59 15.21
C ASP A 183 -4.40 -5.39 15.37
N GLU A 184 -4.71 -5.85 16.58
CA GLU A 184 -5.96 -6.59 16.84
C GLU A 184 -7.23 -5.74 16.74
N ASN A 185 -7.13 -4.40 16.82
CA ASN A 185 -8.28 -3.52 16.58
C ASN A 185 -8.74 -3.61 15.12
N SER A 186 -7.77 -3.77 14.22
CA SER A 186 -8.00 -3.86 12.78
C SER A 186 -8.31 -5.29 12.34
N LEU A 187 -7.62 -6.28 12.92
CA LEU A 187 -7.81 -7.68 12.59
C LEU A 187 -7.79 -8.55 13.86
N PRO A 188 -8.96 -9.01 14.34
CA PRO A 188 -9.08 -9.74 15.60
C PRO A 188 -8.24 -11.02 15.67
N GLN A 189 -7.66 -11.28 16.84
CA GLN A 189 -6.83 -12.47 17.07
C GLN A 189 -7.57 -13.78 16.77
N ASN A 190 -8.87 -13.86 17.08
CA ASN A 190 -9.66 -15.07 16.83
C ASN A 190 -9.80 -15.40 15.33
N TYR A 191 -9.81 -14.39 14.46
CA TYR A 191 -9.79 -14.57 13.01
C TYR A 191 -8.40 -14.95 12.53
N VAL A 192 -7.36 -14.26 13.00
CA VAL A 192 -5.98 -14.61 12.67
C VAL A 192 -5.66 -16.04 13.12
N SER A 193 -6.17 -16.48 14.28
CA SER A 193 -6.03 -17.84 14.80
C SER A 193 -6.85 -18.89 14.04
N SER A 194 -7.76 -18.47 13.15
CA SER A 194 -8.64 -19.40 12.45
C SER A 194 -7.85 -20.28 11.47
N GLU A 195 -8.35 -21.51 11.28
CA GLU A 195 -7.75 -22.46 10.34
C GLU A 195 -7.67 -21.88 8.92
N SER A 196 -8.69 -21.14 8.49
CA SER A 196 -8.71 -20.52 7.15
C SER A 196 -7.56 -19.53 6.97
N PHE A 197 -7.32 -18.67 7.95
CA PHE A 197 -6.25 -17.67 7.88
C PHE A 197 -4.87 -18.32 7.96
N GLN A 198 -4.65 -19.22 8.92
CA GLN A 198 -3.34 -19.86 9.13
C GLN A 198 -2.95 -20.79 7.96
N ASN A 199 -3.92 -21.56 7.43
CA ASN A 199 -3.65 -22.39 6.25
C ASN A 199 -3.29 -21.56 5.03
N GLU A 200 -3.98 -20.43 4.81
CA GLU A 200 -3.66 -19.53 3.70
C GLU A 200 -2.29 -18.87 3.88
N LYS A 201 -1.98 -18.40 5.09
CA LYS A 201 -0.66 -17.83 5.44
C LYS A 201 0.47 -18.80 5.09
N ILE A 202 0.38 -20.04 5.59
CA ILE A 202 1.39 -21.09 5.37
C ILE A 202 1.45 -21.47 3.89
N ALA A 203 0.30 -21.58 3.22
CA ALA A 203 0.24 -21.90 1.80
C ALA A 203 0.94 -20.84 0.95
N MET A 204 0.74 -19.55 1.25
CA MET A 204 1.38 -18.46 0.51
C MET A 204 2.89 -18.39 0.77
N ILE A 205 3.34 -18.59 2.01
CA ILE A 205 4.78 -18.69 2.32
C ILE A 205 5.43 -19.80 1.47
N LYS A 206 4.81 -20.98 1.43
CA LYS A 206 5.29 -22.11 0.62
C LYS A 206 5.22 -21.82 -0.87
N LEU A 207 4.18 -21.14 -1.34
CA LEU A 207 4.04 -20.78 -2.75
C LEU A 207 5.17 -19.87 -3.20
N ILE A 208 5.48 -18.82 -2.44
CA ILE A 208 6.60 -17.91 -2.72
C ILE A 208 7.93 -18.68 -2.74
N ALA A 209 8.21 -19.48 -1.71
CA ALA A 209 9.43 -20.28 -1.63
C ALA A 209 9.59 -21.25 -2.82
N ASN A 210 8.50 -21.92 -3.22
CA ASN A 210 8.52 -22.89 -4.30
C ASN A 210 8.47 -22.26 -5.71
N THR A 211 8.09 -20.99 -5.82
CA THR A 211 8.09 -20.27 -7.10
C THR A 211 9.55 -20.04 -7.53
N PRO A 212 9.97 -20.48 -8.73
CA PRO A 212 11.33 -20.24 -9.21
C PRO A 212 11.63 -18.74 -9.27
N PHE A 213 12.84 -18.32 -8.86
CA PHE A 213 13.20 -16.90 -8.86
C PHE A 213 13.04 -16.23 -10.24
N SER A 214 13.24 -16.99 -11.31
CA SER A 214 13.05 -16.52 -12.70
C SER A 214 11.65 -15.93 -12.94
N PHE A 215 10.62 -16.41 -12.24
CA PHE A 215 9.28 -15.82 -12.33
C PHE A 215 9.26 -14.35 -11.90
N PHE A 216 9.90 -14.03 -10.77
CA PHE A 216 9.98 -12.65 -10.27
C PHE A 216 10.92 -11.82 -11.14
N GLU A 217 12.08 -12.37 -11.47
CA GLU A 217 13.08 -11.71 -12.30
C GLU A 217 12.53 -11.32 -13.68
N ASP A 218 11.82 -12.22 -14.37
CA ASP A 218 11.23 -11.96 -15.68
C ASP A 218 10.22 -10.81 -15.62
N ILE A 219 9.38 -10.75 -14.56
CA ILE A 219 8.42 -9.67 -14.39
C ILE A 219 9.14 -8.33 -14.19
N ILE A 220 10.15 -8.30 -13.32
CA ILE A 220 10.95 -7.09 -13.05
C ILE A 220 11.63 -6.61 -14.34
N ARG A 221 12.39 -7.48 -15.02
CA ARG A 221 13.14 -7.13 -16.23
C ARG A 221 12.27 -6.68 -17.40
N THR A 222 11.06 -7.24 -17.52
CA THR A 222 10.14 -6.88 -18.61
C THR A 222 9.29 -5.65 -18.31
N THR A 223 9.24 -5.21 -17.05
CA THR A 223 8.35 -4.11 -16.62
C THR A 223 9.11 -2.87 -16.18
N ILE A 224 10.20 -3.03 -15.44
CA ILE A 224 11.02 -1.93 -14.91
C ILE A 224 12.16 -1.66 -15.87
N THR A 225 12.21 -0.46 -16.42
CA THR A 225 13.26 -0.02 -17.37
C THR A 225 13.95 1.28 -16.95
N SER A 226 13.43 1.94 -15.91
CA SER A 226 14.07 3.07 -15.22
C SER A 226 14.65 2.61 -13.88
N ASP A 227 15.32 3.50 -13.16
CA ASP A 227 16.03 3.22 -11.91
C ASP A 227 15.55 4.08 -10.73
N LEU A 228 15.84 3.61 -9.51
CA LEU A 228 15.46 4.28 -8.27
C LEU A 228 16.20 5.62 -8.09
N TYR A 229 17.44 5.74 -8.60
CA TYR A 229 18.23 6.97 -8.48
C TYR A 229 17.53 8.13 -9.19
N THR A 230 17.08 7.91 -10.42
CA THR A 230 16.32 8.86 -11.21
C THR A 230 15.01 9.22 -10.53
N HIS A 231 14.31 8.25 -9.93
CA HIS A 231 13.12 8.52 -9.12
C HIS A 231 13.43 9.44 -7.93
N GLN A 232 14.45 9.10 -7.14
CA GLN A 232 14.87 9.90 -6.00
C GLN A 232 15.30 11.30 -6.41
N GLN A 233 15.96 11.47 -7.56
CA GLN A 233 16.31 12.78 -8.11
C GLN A 233 15.07 13.62 -8.42
N ILE A 234 14.08 13.05 -9.12
CA ILE A 234 12.82 13.75 -9.44
C ILE A 234 12.09 14.17 -8.16
N MET A 235 12.04 13.27 -7.17
CA MET A 235 11.43 13.55 -5.88
C MET A 235 12.16 14.62 -5.10
N PHE A 236 13.49 14.56 -5.08
CA PHE A 236 14.36 15.54 -4.46
C PHE A 236 14.14 16.94 -5.06
N ASP A 237 14.12 17.07 -6.39
CA ASP A 237 13.89 18.34 -7.07
C ASP A 237 12.50 18.92 -6.75
N LYS A 238 11.47 18.06 -6.66
CA LYS A 238 10.11 18.47 -6.25
C LYS A 238 10.09 18.97 -4.81
N CYS A 239 10.73 18.25 -3.88
CA CYS A 239 10.77 18.66 -2.47
C CYS A 239 11.56 19.96 -2.29
N LEU A 240 12.71 20.10 -2.95
CA LEU A 240 13.51 21.33 -2.90
C LEU A 240 12.73 22.57 -3.35
N ALA A 241 11.82 22.43 -4.32
CA ALA A 241 10.99 23.54 -4.80
C ALA A 241 9.94 24.01 -3.77
N LEU A 242 9.70 23.24 -2.71
CA LEU A 242 8.72 23.52 -1.66
C LEU A 242 9.34 24.04 -0.36
N VAL A 243 10.67 23.95 -0.22
CA VAL A 243 11.40 24.36 0.98
C VAL A 243 12.00 25.75 0.76
N GLU A 244 11.76 26.67 1.69
CA GLU A 244 12.35 28.01 1.67
C GLU A 244 13.59 28.15 2.56
N ASP A 245 13.75 27.27 3.56
CA ASP A 245 14.87 27.32 4.51
C ASP A 245 16.19 26.85 3.89
N GLU A 246 17.22 27.70 3.93
CA GLU A 246 18.53 27.44 3.36
C GLU A 246 19.30 26.33 4.12
N GLU A 247 19.09 26.21 5.44
CA GLU A 247 19.73 25.15 6.23
C GLU A 247 19.13 23.79 5.88
N GLU A 248 17.81 23.69 5.80
CA GLU A 248 17.10 22.49 5.34
C GLU A 248 17.50 22.11 3.90
N ILE A 249 17.52 23.07 2.96
CA ILE A 249 17.97 22.84 1.58
C ILE A 249 19.40 22.27 1.54
N THR A 250 20.31 22.82 2.35
CA THR A 250 21.70 22.37 2.42
C THR A 250 21.79 20.94 2.99
N SER A 251 21.02 20.66 4.03
CA SER A 251 20.91 19.32 4.62
C SER A 251 20.41 18.29 3.61
N MET A 252 19.31 18.61 2.90
CA MET A 252 18.74 17.74 1.86
C MET A 252 19.74 17.46 0.73
N LYS A 253 20.43 18.50 0.23
CA LYS A 253 21.48 18.34 -0.80
C LYS A 253 22.62 17.43 -0.34
N ASN A 254 23.05 17.58 0.92
CA ASN A 254 24.09 16.76 1.51
C ASN A 254 23.65 15.32 1.77
N ALA A 255 22.36 15.07 1.99
CA ALA A 255 21.81 13.73 2.09
C ALA A 255 21.77 13.06 0.71
N PHE A 256 21.24 13.76 -0.31
CA PHE A 256 21.12 13.23 -1.66
C PHE A 256 22.49 12.93 -2.31
N SER A 257 23.51 13.74 -2.04
CA SER A 257 24.87 13.54 -2.59
C SER A 257 25.56 12.25 -2.12
N LYS A 258 25.04 11.60 -1.08
CA LYS A 258 25.54 10.32 -0.56
C LYS A 258 24.93 9.10 -1.27
N ILE A 259 23.90 9.29 -2.09
CA ILE A 259 23.25 8.21 -2.82
C ILE A 259 24.10 7.84 -4.03
N GLU A 260 24.55 6.59 -4.11
CA GLU A 260 25.31 6.09 -5.24
C GLU A 260 24.38 5.49 -6.31
N ALA A 261 24.44 6.00 -7.55
CA ALA A 261 23.50 5.62 -8.61
C ALA A 261 23.57 4.14 -9.00
N ASN A 262 24.75 3.53 -8.92
CA ASN A 262 24.98 2.10 -9.16
C ASN A 262 24.30 1.20 -8.11
N GLU A 263 24.04 1.69 -6.90
CA GLU A 263 23.32 0.92 -5.87
C GLU A 263 21.80 0.96 -6.07
N CYS A 264 21.31 1.77 -7.00
CA CYS A 264 19.89 1.99 -7.28
C CYS A 264 19.45 1.45 -8.66
N ASP A 265 20.33 0.69 -9.32
CA ASP A 265 20.04 0.09 -10.63
C ASP A 265 19.20 -1.19 -10.52
N ILE A 266 18.67 -1.64 -11.66
CA ILE A 266 17.81 -2.83 -11.73
C ILE A 266 18.55 -4.13 -11.34
N GLU A 267 19.85 -4.23 -11.61
CA GLU A 267 20.62 -5.42 -11.24
C GLU A 267 20.78 -5.51 -9.71
N SER A 268 20.96 -4.37 -9.05
CA SER A 268 20.97 -4.26 -7.60
C SER A 268 19.62 -4.67 -7.00
N LEU A 269 18.49 -4.19 -7.56
CA LEU A 269 17.16 -4.63 -7.17
C LEU A 269 16.99 -6.15 -7.29
N ILE A 270 17.34 -6.72 -8.45
CA ILE A 270 17.19 -8.16 -8.71
C ILE A 270 18.05 -8.97 -7.74
N LYS A 271 19.29 -8.53 -7.48
CA LYS A 271 20.18 -9.18 -6.50
C LYS A 271 19.59 -9.15 -5.10
N LEU A 272 19.06 -8.01 -4.66
CA LEU A 272 18.43 -7.86 -3.36
C LEU A 272 17.19 -8.74 -3.22
N LEU A 273 16.29 -8.72 -4.21
CA LEU A 273 15.09 -9.56 -4.23
C LEU A 273 15.44 -11.05 -4.28
N LYS A 274 16.51 -11.44 -4.98
CA LYS A 274 17.00 -12.81 -5.01
C LYS A 274 17.47 -13.27 -3.63
N ASN A 275 18.29 -12.47 -2.96
CA ASN A 275 18.74 -12.78 -1.60
C ASN A 275 17.54 -12.92 -0.64
N ARG A 276 16.55 -12.02 -0.76
CA ARG A 276 15.29 -12.11 -0.02
C ARG A 276 14.57 -13.43 -0.32
N HIS A 277 14.39 -13.78 -1.58
CA HIS A 277 13.74 -15.04 -1.99
C HIS A 277 14.46 -16.28 -1.47
N GLU A 278 15.79 -16.32 -1.51
CA GLU A 278 16.59 -17.41 -0.93
C GLU A 278 16.37 -17.55 0.58
N GLN A 279 16.25 -16.44 1.32
CA GLN A 279 15.90 -16.47 2.75
C GLN A 279 14.49 -17.04 2.99
N TRP A 280 13.52 -16.66 2.16
CA TRP A 280 12.16 -17.23 2.22
C TRP A 280 12.18 -18.73 1.95
N GLN A 281 12.98 -19.20 0.99
CA GLN A 281 13.15 -20.62 0.71
C GLN A 281 13.67 -21.40 1.90
N LEU A 282 14.66 -20.86 2.61
CA LEU A 282 15.21 -21.49 3.82
C LEU A 282 14.19 -21.52 4.95
N LEU A 283 13.54 -20.39 5.24
CA LEU A 283 12.61 -20.28 6.36
C LEU A 283 11.30 -21.05 6.13
N ALA A 284 10.88 -21.25 4.88
CA ALA A 284 9.71 -22.08 4.57
C ALA A 284 9.90 -23.57 4.89
N LEU A 285 11.14 -24.03 5.11
CA LEU A 285 11.45 -25.39 5.55
C LEU A 285 11.30 -25.59 7.07
N GLU A 286 11.20 -24.50 7.82
CA GLU A 286 11.05 -24.55 9.27
C GLU A 286 9.70 -25.15 9.66
N LYS A 287 9.71 -25.97 10.73
CA LYS A 287 8.50 -26.67 11.19
C LYS A 287 7.61 -25.82 12.09
N ASN A 288 8.13 -24.71 12.62
CA ASN A 288 7.45 -23.85 13.58
C ASN A 288 7.07 -22.52 12.92
N LEU A 289 6.08 -22.54 12.02
CA LEU A 289 5.50 -21.33 11.42
C LEU A 289 4.24 -20.86 12.18
N ASP A 290 4.08 -21.33 13.43
CA ASP A 290 2.94 -21.00 14.27
C ASP A 290 2.86 -19.49 14.51
N GLN A 291 1.64 -18.97 14.60
CA GLN A 291 1.39 -17.55 14.79
C GLN A 291 1.97 -17.06 16.12
N ASP A 292 2.80 -16.02 16.05
CA ASP A 292 3.23 -15.24 17.21
C ASP A 292 2.25 -14.07 17.40
N PHE A 293 1.64 -13.99 18.59
CA PHE A 293 0.68 -12.96 18.98
C PHE A 293 1.28 -11.90 19.92
N SER A 294 2.59 -11.92 20.16
CA SER A 294 3.29 -10.99 21.07
C SER A 294 3.03 -9.51 20.77
N LEU A 295 2.77 -9.18 19.50
CA LEU A 295 2.47 -7.82 19.03
C LEU A 295 1.00 -7.63 18.60
N ALA A 296 0.11 -8.56 18.91
CA ALA A 296 -1.31 -8.41 18.57
C ALA A 296 -1.99 -7.30 19.39
N ASN A 297 -1.56 -7.13 20.66
CA ASN A 297 -2.11 -6.09 21.53
C ASN A 297 -1.76 -4.68 21.00
N PRO A 298 -2.72 -3.76 20.85
CA PRO A 298 -2.49 -2.45 20.23
C PRO A 298 -1.48 -1.60 21.00
N SER A 299 -1.49 -1.67 22.33
CA SER A 299 -0.55 -0.90 23.15
C SER A 299 0.89 -1.41 22.98
N LEU A 300 1.09 -2.74 22.86
CA LEU A 300 2.40 -3.31 22.58
C LEU A 300 2.85 -3.03 21.14
N PHE A 301 1.94 -3.15 20.18
CA PHE A 301 2.20 -2.82 18.77
C PHE A 301 2.67 -1.37 18.62
N MET A 302 1.94 -0.41 19.21
CA MET A 302 2.30 1.00 19.17
C MET A 302 3.59 1.30 19.93
N LYS A 303 3.86 0.59 21.04
CA LYS A 303 5.13 0.71 21.75
C LYS A 303 6.31 0.28 20.88
N GLU A 304 6.18 -0.84 20.18
CA GLU A 304 7.19 -1.33 19.23
C GLU A 304 7.39 -0.34 18.07
N LEU A 305 6.30 0.18 17.51
CA LEU A 305 6.35 1.18 16.43
C LEU A 305 7.09 2.45 16.86
N ASN A 306 6.87 2.90 18.10
CA ASN A 306 7.55 4.06 18.66
C ASN A 306 9.05 3.82 18.88
N LEU A 307 9.56 2.58 18.94
CA LEU A 307 11.01 2.34 19.00
C LEU A 307 11.72 2.74 17.70
N TYR A 308 11.02 2.72 16.57
CA TYR A 308 11.57 3.07 15.26
C TYR A 308 11.35 4.53 14.87
N HIS A 309 10.27 5.14 15.36
CA HIS A 309 9.83 6.47 14.93
C HIS A 309 9.67 7.49 16.07
N GLY A 310 9.86 7.05 17.31
CA GLY A 310 9.89 7.91 18.48
C GLY A 310 11.29 8.45 18.68
N ASN A 311 11.48 9.75 18.42
CA ASN A 311 12.70 10.44 18.77
C ASN A 311 13.04 10.22 20.26
N THR A 312 14.30 9.87 20.50
CA THR A 312 14.98 9.85 21.79
C THR A 312 14.72 11.13 22.59
N SER A 313 13.82 11.03 23.57
CA SER A 313 13.97 11.74 24.84
C SER A 313 13.50 10.82 25.95
N GLU A 314 14.42 9.99 26.44
CA GLU A 314 14.27 9.39 27.75
C GLU A 314 14.12 10.53 28.78
N SER A 315 12.92 10.66 29.32
CA SER A 315 12.69 11.23 30.63
C SER A 315 11.88 10.18 31.37
N GLU A 316 12.56 9.34 32.14
CA GLU A 316 11.93 8.56 33.20
C GLU A 316 11.19 9.53 34.13
N GLY A 317 9.87 9.44 34.12
CA GLY A 317 8.99 10.21 34.99
C GLY A 317 7.56 9.78 34.73
N GLU A 318 7.04 8.94 35.62
CA GLU A 318 5.59 8.74 35.76
C GLU A 318 4.92 10.11 35.85
N GLU A 319 4.06 10.48 34.89
CA GLU A 319 2.94 11.39 35.14
C GLU A 319 1.94 11.43 33.97
N GLU A 320 0.73 11.81 34.36
CA GLU A 320 -0.55 11.61 33.70
C GLU A 320 -0.72 12.26 32.32
N LEU A 321 -1.59 11.62 31.54
CA LEU A 321 -2.22 12.11 30.32
C LEU A 321 -2.58 13.61 30.40
N SER A 322 -1.93 14.42 29.56
CA SER A 322 -2.56 15.64 29.04
C SER A 322 -2.19 15.83 27.57
N TYR A 323 -3.21 15.80 26.71
CA TYR A 323 -3.11 16.22 25.33
C TYR A 323 -2.92 17.74 25.30
N SER A 324 -1.84 18.21 24.70
CA SER A 324 -1.81 19.56 24.15
C SER A 324 -1.00 19.59 22.86
N ASP A 325 -1.69 20.07 21.81
CA ASP A 325 -1.12 20.55 20.57
C ASP A 325 0.05 21.51 20.84
N GLN A 326 1.24 21.19 20.33
CA GLN A 326 2.09 22.16 19.65
C GLN A 326 3.23 21.47 18.91
N GLY A 327 3.39 21.86 17.65
CA GLY A 327 4.20 21.19 16.65
C GLY A 327 5.70 21.20 16.92
N ILE A 328 6.32 20.10 16.51
CA ILE A 328 7.72 20.04 16.13
C ILE A 328 7.81 19.21 14.85
N SER A 329 8.36 19.86 13.83
CA SER A 329 8.78 19.28 12.56
C SER A 329 9.88 18.24 12.77
N LEU A 330 9.63 17.02 12.29
CA LEU A 330 10.53 16.15 11.52
C LEU A 330 9.93 14.74 11.58
N ASN A 331 9.16 14.39 10.55
CA ASN A 331 8.80 13.01 10.26
C ASN A 331 8.52 12.85 8.77
N ASN A 332 9.46 12.24 8.06
CA ASN A 332 9.17 11.50 6.82
C ASN A 332 8.44 10.21 7.22
N SER A 333 7.16 10.34 7.50
CA SER A 333 6.21 9.23 7.48
C SER A 333 5.03 9.68 6.62
N TYR A 334 4.93 9.05 5.46
CA TYR A 334 3.89 9.30 4.47
C TYR A 334 2.51 9.23 5.15
N SER A 335 1.78 10.34 5.13
CA SER A 335 0.38 10.38 5.51
C SER A 335 -0.46 9.89 4.31
N GLY A 336 -0.68 8.57 4.25
CA GLY A 336 -1.58 7.94 3.29
C GLY A 336 -3.03 8.37 3.51
N ILE A 337 -3.54 9.22 2.63
CA ILE A 337 -4.98 9.52 2.51
C ILE A 337 -5.61 8.36 1.73
N GLY A 338 -6.56 7.63 2.35
CA GLY A 338 -7.27 6.51 1.70
C GLY A 338 -7.98 6.90 0.40
N PHE A 339 -8.07 5.96 -0.54
CA PHE A 339 -8.39 6.19 -1.96
C PHE A 339 -9.89 6.16 -2.27
N PHE A 340 -10.71 5.57 -1.42
CA PHE A 340 -12.15 5.46 -1.64
C PHE A 340 -12.96 6.25 -0.59
N PRO A 341 -14.02 6.96 -1.02
CA PRO A 341 -14.88 7.66 -0.07
C PRO A 341 -15.55 6.65 0.88
N SER A 342 -15.32 6.84 2.19
CA SER A 342 -16.02 6.08 3.23
C SER A 342 -17.55 6.19 3.05
N PRO A 343 -18.32 5.10 3.19
CA PRO A 343 -19.76 5.20 3.26
C PRO A 343 -20.13 6.02 4.49
N LYS A 344 -20.91 7.09 4.29
CA LYS A 344 -21.52 7.84 5.39
C LYS A 344 -22.43 6.89 6.16
N ASN A 345 -22.07 6.58 7.40
CA ASN A 345 -22.99 5.98 8.35
C ASN A 345 -24.02 7.05 8.75
N ASP A 346 -25.16 7.06 8.07
CA ASP A 346 -26.37 7.69 8.60
C ASP A 346 -26.93 6.74 9.68
N GLY A 347 -26.53 6.96 10.93
CA GLY A 347 -27.06 6.30 12.11
C GLY A 347 -27.58 7.34 13.11
N ASN A 348 -28.91 7.52 13.10
CA ASN A 348 -29.72 8.31 14.03
C ASN A 348 -29.39 8.03 15.51
N GLU A 349 -29.44 9.08 16.35
CA GLU A 349 -30.46 9.15 17.41
C GLU A 349 -30.69 10.59 17.92
N ASP A 350 -31.97 10.85 18.19
CA ASP A 350 -32.64 12.11 18.46
C ASP A 350 -32.33 12.74 19.83
N ASN A 351 -32.31 14.08 19.94
CA ASN A 351 -33.48 14.84 20.45
C ASN A 351 -33.22 16.36 20.67
N GLN A 352 -34.12 17.12 20.03
CA GLN A 352 -34.86 18.28 20.54
C GLN A 352 -34.38 19.75 20.37
N SER A 353 -35.21 20.42 19.54
CA SER A 353 -35.65 21.82 19.57
C SER A 353 -34.69 22.81 18.88
N LYS A 354 -35.11 23.65 17.92
CA LYS A 354 -36.40 24.30 17.67
C LYS A 354 -36.58 24.61 16.17
N THR A 355 -37.80 24.37 15.68
CA THR A 355 -38.60 25.20 14.76
C THR A 355 -37.95 26.43 14.12
N ASN A 356 -37.85 26.48 12.78
CA ASN A 356 -38.82 27.16 11.90
C ASN A 356 -38.27 27.30 10.46
N ASP A 357 -39.09 26.85 9.51
CA ASP A 357 -39.37 27.39 8.17
C ASP A 357 -38.27 28.16 7.40
N PHE A 358 -37.88 27.64 6.22
CA PHE A 358 -38.27 28.30 4.97
C PHE A 358 -38.10 27.39 3.73
N THR A 359 -39.11 27.44 2.87
CA THR A 359 -39.33 26.69 1.62
C THR A 359 -38.51 27.29 0.45
N PRO A 360 -38.32 26.56 -0.66
CA PRO A 360 -37.39 26.87 -1.74
C PRO A 360 -37.96 27.90 -2.72
N ILE A 361 -37.08 28.61 -3.41
CA ILE A 361 -37.45 29.37 -4.61
C ILE A 361 -36.53 28.96 -5.75
N GLU A 362 -37.10 28.23 -6.71
CA GLU A 362 -36.71 28.26 -8.11
C GLU A 362 -36.98 29.67 -8.68
N TYR A 363 -36.04 30.22 -9.44
CA TYR A 363 -36.18 30.60 -10.87
C TYR A 363 -35.35 31.83 -11.29
N ILE A 364 -34.71 31.69 -12.46
CA ILE A 364 -34.43 32.69 -13.54
C ILE A 364 -33.26 33.66 -13.25
N ASN A 365 -32.22 33.81 -14.09
CA ASN A 365 -32.01 33.60 -15.54
C ASN A 365 -30.75 32.79 -15.84
#